data_AF-A0A938TBP2-F1
#
_entry.id   AF-A0A938TBP2-F1
#
_cell.length_a   1.000
_cell.length_b   1.000
_cell.length_c   1.000
_cell.angle_alpha   90.00
_cell.angle_beta   90.00
_cell.angle_gamma   90.00
#
_symmetry.space_group_name_H-M   'P 1'
#
loop_
_entity.id
_entity.type
_entity.pdbx_description
1 polymer ?
#
loop_
_entity_poly.entity_id
_entity_poly.type
_entity_poly.pdbx_seq_one_letter_code
_entity_poly.pdbx_strand_id
1 'polypeptide(L)' 'MRAVSKLNRFLLKPMQSGLLGLILFFSLILLMKVLSSWIYGDERVSVETDDFLLSLVGFVLLFFVQFLSNFNSDRQLPE' A
#
# COMPACT_ATOMS: atom_id res chain seq x y z
N MET A 1 16.07 -8.20 -24.88
CA MET A 1 14.94 -8.48 -23.96
C MET A 1 15.32 -8.70 -22.47
N ARG A 2 16.54 -8.36 -22.00
CA ARG A 2 16.96 -8.58 -20.58
C ARG A 2 16.70 -7.41 -19.61
N ALA A 3 16.50 -6.18 -20.09
CA ALA A 3 16.28 -5.01 -19.23
C ALA A 3 14.85 -4.95 -18.66
N VAL A 4 13.87 -5.40 -19.44
CA VAL A 4 12.43 -5.37 -19.08
C VAL A 4 12.15 -6.31 -17.89
N SER A 5 12.83 -7.46 -17.81
CA SER A 5 12.63 -8.40 -16.69
C SER A 5 13.17 -7.87 -15.36
N LYS A 6 14.28 -7.12 -15.36
CA LYS A 6 14.80 -6.47 -14.16
C LYS A 6 13.88 -5.33 -13.70
N LEU A 7 13.43 -4.48 -14.63
CA LEU A 7 12.50 -3.39 -14.31
C LEU A 7 11.20 -3.91 -13.71
N ASN A 8 10.68 -5.01 -14.24
CA ASN A 8 9.45 -5.64 -13.74
C ASN A 8 9.60 -6.13 -12.29
N ARG A 9 10.75 -6.69 -11.94
CA ARG A 9 11.02 -7.17 -10.58
C ARG A 9 11.21 -6.03 -9.58
N PHE A 10 11.88 -4.95 -9.97
CA PHE A 10 12.26 -3.87 -9.05
C PHE A 10 11.22 -2.76 -8.92
N LEU A 11 10.35 -2.54 -9.92
CA LEU A 11 9.36 -1.46 -9.88
C LEU A 11 7.91 -1.96 -9.97
N LEU A 12 7.60 -2.87 -10.89
CA LEU A 12 6.22 -3.34 -11.06
C LEU A 12 5.73 -4.18 -9.88
N LYS A 13 6.55 -5.12 -9.40
CA LYS A 13 6.15 -5.96 -8.26
C LYS A 13 5.96 -5.13 -6.97
N PRO A 14 6.86 -4.21 -6.61
CA PRO A 14 6.62 -3.30 -5.49
C PRO A 14 5.44 -2.34 -5.71
N MET A 15 5.20 -1.85 -6.92
CA MET A 15 4.00 -1.04 -7.21
C MET A 15 2.71 -1.81 -6.98
N GLN A 16 2.64 -3.07 -7.39
CA GLN A 16 1.47 -3.93 -7.12
C GLN A 16 1.25 -4.11 -5.61
N SER A 17 2.31 -4.39 -4.86
CA SER A 17 2.24 -4.48 -3.39
C SER A 17 1.83 -3.15 -2.75
N GLY A 18 2.35 -2.02 -3.25
CA GLY A 18 1.94 -0.69 -2.81
C GLY A 18 0.45 -0.44 -3.07
N LEU A 19 -0.07 -0.75 -4.26
CA LEU A 19 -1.50 -0.62 -4.58
C LEU A 19 -2.38 -1.45 -3.64
N LEU A 20 -1.95 -2.66 -3.27
CA LEU A 20 -2.63 -3.45 -2.25
C LEU A 20 -2.63 -2.74 -0.89
N GLY A 21 -1.51 -2.11 -0.53
CA GLY A 21 -1.38 -1.33 0.71
C GLY A 21 -2.34 -0.15 0.75
N LEU A 22 -2.48 0.56 -0.37
CA LEU A 22 -3.44 1.64 -0.53
C LEU A 22 -4.87 1.15 -0.26
N ILE A 23 -5.28 0.08 -0.95
CA ILE A 23 -6.64 -0.46 -0.86
C ILE A 23 -6.94 -0.92 0.57
N LEU A 24 -6.01 -1.64 1.21
CA LEU A 24 -6.18 -2.13 2.58
C LEU A 24 -6.32 -0.98 3.58
N PHE A 25 -5.42 0.00 3.52
CA PHE A 25 -5.48 1.15 4.45
C PHE A 25 -6.71 2.01 4.22
N PHE A 26 -7.06 2.28 2.96
CA PHE A 26 -8.26 3.05 2.64
C PHE A 26 -9.52 2.33 3.13
N SER A 27 -9.60 1.01 2.93
CA SER A 27 -10.71 0.19 3.45
C SER A 27 -10.78 0.23 4.97
N LEU A 28 -9.63 0.20 5.66
CA LEU A 28 -9.55 0.32 7.11
C LEU A 28 -10.05 1.68 7.59
N ILE A 29 -9.66 2.77 6.93
CA ILE A 29 -10.10 4.14 7.27
C ILE A 29 -11.61 4.28 7.08
N LEU A 30 -12.14 3.80 5.95
CA LEU A 30 -13.58 3.79 5.71
C LEU A 30 -14.33 2.97 6.78
N LEU A 31 -13.83 1.78 7.10
CA LEU A 31 -14.41 0.92 8.13
C LEU A 31 -14.43 1.64 9.49
N MET A 32 -13.32 2.29 9.86
CA MET A 32 -13.24 3.06 11.11
C MET A 32 -14.20 4.24 11.13
N LYS A 33 -14.37 4.97 10.02
CA LYS A 33 -15.34 6.07 9.94
C LYS A 33 -16.78 5.57 10.06
N VAL A 34 -17.11 4.44 9.43
CA VAL A 34 -18.45 3.82 9.56
C VAL A 34 -18.70 3.36 10.99
N LEU A 35 -17.72 2.68 11.61
CA LEU A 35 -17.81 2.27 13.03
C LEU A 35 -17.96 3.48 13.95
N SER A 36 -17.20 4.54 13.70
CA SER A 36 -17.29 5.79 14.46
C SER A 36 -18.68 6.42 14.33
N SER A 37 -19.22 6.51 13.11
CA SER A 37 -20.57 7.01 12.87
C SER A 37 -21.63 6.20 13.62
N TRP A 38 -21.50 4.86 13.64
CA TRP A 38 -22.40 4.00 14.40
C TRP A 38 -22.31 4.18 15.92
N ILE A 39 -21.11 4.41 16.45
CA ILE A 39 -20.89 4.58 17.90
C ILE A 39 -21.34 5.96 18.37
N TYR A 40 -21.00 7.02 17.63
CA TYR A 40 -21.23 8.40 18.05
C TYR A 40 -22.55 8.98 17.52
N GLY A 41 -23.26 8.26 16.64
CA GLY A 41 -24.52 8.71 16.05
C GLY A 41 -24.36 9.88 15.08
N ASP A 42 -23.15 10.11 14.57
CA ASP A 42 -22.90 11.14 13.56
C ASP A 42 -23.35 10.62 12.19
N GLU A 43 -24.40 11.21 11.63
CA GLU A 43 -25.02 10.77 10.38
C GLU A 43 -24.18 11.13 9.14
N ARG A 44 -23.11 11.91 9.30
CA ARG A 44 -22.30 12.40 8.18
C ARG A 44 -20.99 11.64 8.06
N VAL A 45 -21.02 10.49 7.40
CA VAL A 45 -19.80 9.84 6.90
C VAL A 45 -19.34 10.54 5.63
N SER A 46 -18.42 11.51 5.77
CA SER A 46 -17.76 12.16 4.65
C SER A 46 -16.37 11.56 4.41
N VAL A 47 -16.05 11.29 3.15
CA VAL A 47 -14.70 10.92 2.73
C VAL A 47 -13.97 12.20 2.35
N GLU A 48 -12.87 12.48 3.04
CA GLU A 48 -12.07 13.68 2.89
C GLU A 48 -10.79 13.36 2.13
N THR A 49 -10.19 14.38 1.51
CA THR A 49 -8.91 14.22 0.81
C THR A 49 -7.81 13.74 1.76
N ASP A 50 -7.90 14.11 3.04
CA ASP A 50 -6.97 13.67 4.07
C ASP A 50 -7.04 12.16 4.32
N ASP A 51 -8.21 11.52 4.17
CA ASP A 51 -8.35 10.06 4.27
C ASP A 51 -7.58 9.35 3.15
N PHE A 52 -7.63 9.91 1.94
CA PHE A 52 -6.88 9.40 0.80
C PHE A 52 -5.38 9.58 1.00
N LEU A 53 -4.94 10.77 1.43
CA LEU A 53 -3.54 11.05 1.75
C LEU A 53 -3.02 10.12 2.85
N LEU A 54 -3.83 9.85 3.88
CA LEU A 54 -3.47 8.94 4.95
C LEU A 54 -3.34 7.49 4.43
N SER A 55 -4.21 7.07 3.51
CA SER A 55 -4.11 5.74 2.89
C SER A 55 -2.86 5.54 2.02
N LEU A 56 -2.29 6.62 1.46
CA LEU A 56 -1.02 6.58 0.72
C LEU A 56 0.15 6.11 1.62
N VAL A 57 0.05 6.26 2.94
CA VAL A 57 1.05 5.69 3.86
C VAL A 57 1.10 4.17 3.70
N GLY A 58 -0.05 3.49 3.61
CA GLY A 58 -0.12 2.06 3.35
C GLY A 58 0.52 1.67 2.02
N PHE A 59 0.34 2.49 0.99
CA PHE A 59 1.01 2.32 -0.30
C PHE A 59 2.54 2.38 -0.15
N VAL A 60 3.06 3.44 0.45
CA VAL A 60 4.50 3.68 0.58
C VAL A 60 5.16 2.57 1.41
N LEU A 61 4.51 2.15 2.50
CA LEU A 61 5.02 1.08 3.36
C LEU A 61 5.15 -0.25 2.62
N LEU A 62 4.07 -0.75 1.99
CA LEU A 62 4.13 -2.04 1.29
C LEU A 62 4.99 -1.97 0.02
N PHE A 63 5.03 -0.81 -0.64
CA PHE A 63 5.97 -0.57 -1.73
C PHE A 63 7.42 -0.76 -1.23
N PHE A 64 7.83 -0.09 -0.16
CA PHE A 64 9.20 -0.19 0.34
C PHE A 64 9.54 -1.57 0.89
N VAL A 65 8.61 -2.24 1.59
CA VAL A 65 8.83 -3.61 2.06
C VAL A 65 9.11 -4.54 0.88
N GLN A 66 8.29 -4.51 -0.16
CA GLN A 66 8.48 -5.36 -1.33
C GLN A 66 9.73 -4.96 -2.15
N PHE A 67 9.99 -3.65 -2.26
CA PHE A 67 11.16 -3.12 -2.93
C PHE A 67 12.45 -3.62 -2.25
N LEU A 68 12.60 -3.38 -0.94
CA LEU A 68 13.76 -3.82 -0.17
C LEU A 68 13.90 -5.34 -0.14
N SER A 69 12.79 -6.09 -0.06
CA SER A 69 12.81 -7.55 -0.18
C SER A 69 13.42 -8.01 -1.50
N ASN A 70 13.05 -7.37 -2.62
CA ASN A 70 13.60 -7.72 -3.93
C ASN A 70 15.10 -7.37 -4.05
N PHE A 71 15.59 -6.33 -3.37
CA PHE A 71 17.02 -6.01 -3.29
C PHE A 71 17.80 -7.04 -2.46
N ASN A 72 17.26 -7.48 -1.33
CA ASN A 72 17.92 -8.47 -0.48
C ASN A 72 18.00 -9.85 -1.14
N SER A 73 16.97 -10.25 -1.91
CA SER A 73 16.99 -11.53 -2.64
C SER A 73 18.01 -11.58 -3.78
N ASP A 74 18.38 -10.46 -4.39
CA ASP A 74 19.45 -10.43 -5.42
C ASP A 74 20.86 -10.46 -4.82
N ARG A 75 21.00 -10.23 -3.51
CA ARG A 75 22.29 -10.20 -2.79
C ARG A 75 22.70 -11.57 -2.24
N GLN A 76 21.81 -12.56 -2.26
CA GLN A 76 22.12 -13.95 -1.92
C GLN A 76 22.90 -14.57 -3.10
N LEU A 77 24.23 -14.56 -3.00
CA LEU A 77 25.13 -15.28 -3.89
C LEU A 77 24.76 -16.78 -3.90
N PRO A 78 24.78 -17.45 -5.06
CA PRO A 78 24.75 -18.91 -5.09
C PRO A 78 26.04 -19.40 -4.44
N GLU A 79 25.93 -20.21 -3.39
CA GLU A 79 27.05 -21.02 -2.90
C GLU A 79 27.41 -22.10 -3.91
#